data_AF-A6ZR95-F1
#
_entry.id   AF-A6ZR95-F1
#
_cell.length_a   1.000
_cell.length_b   1.000
_cell.length_c   1.000
_cell.angle_alpha   90.00
_cell.angle_beta   90.00
_cell.angle_gamma   90.00
#
_symmetry.space_group_name_H-M   'P 1'
#
loop_
_entity.id
_entity.type
_entity.pdbx_description
1 polymer ?
#
loop_
_entity_poly.entity_id
_entity_poly.type
_entity_poly.pdbx_seq_one_letter_code
_entity_poly.pdbx_strand_id
1 'polypeptide(L)'
;MCESSNKTEYDIVRLSQAMDVLAKLIISKQKDGSQLQVEYEHKLKELEKFINLLLGLHESTVGSMMDTSVLDMVLRNGIEIMEKDDQKYALIPIKAKEEADKTTSTIQGVTSKKSSKKKKNKIKCSFCHEAGHTRAHCGARLTVIPKK
;
A
#
# COMPACT_ATOMS: atom_id res chain seq x y z
N MET A 1 -54.07 41.92 -37.31
CA MET A 1 -52.98 41.94 -36.32
C MET A 1 -52.92 40.59 -35.60
N CYS A 2 -52.45 39.51 -36.26
CA CYS A 2 -52.49 38.14 -35.67
C CYS A 2 -51.25 37.27 -36.01
N GLU A 3 -50.07 37.84 -36.23
CA GLU A 3 -48.87 37.06 -36.64
C GLU A 3 -47.84 36.83 -35.54
N SER A 4 -47.92 37.55 -34.41
CA SER A 4 -46.90 37.50 -33.35
C SER A 4 -47.02 36.29 -32.41
N SER A 5 -48.23 35.71 -32.25
CA SER A 5 -48.47 34.65 -31.26
C SER A 5 -47.90 33.27 -31.65
N ASN A 6 -47.84 32.97 -32.96
CA ASN A 6 -47.35 31.67 -33.44
C ASN A 6 -45.82 31.55 -33.36
N LYS A 7 -45.09 32.67 -33.47
CA LYS A 7 -43.61 32.69 -33.33
C LYS A 7 -43.17 32.37 -31.91
N THR A 8 -43.85 32.96 -30.92
CA THR A 8 -43.52 32.76 -29.51
C THR A 8 -43.75 31.31 -29.06
N GLU A 9 -44.80 30.66 -29.55
CA GLU A 9 -45.10 29.27 -29.21
C GLU A 9 -44.08 28.30 -29.83
N TYR A 10 -43.70 28.55 -31.09
CA TYR A 10 -42.64 27.80 -31.77
C TYR A 10 -41.28 27.97 -31.07
N ASP A 11 -40.95 29.18 -30.63
CA ASP A 11 -39.71 29.45 -29.90
C ASP A 11 -39.68 28.78 -28.52
N ILE A 12 -40.82 28.68 -27.83
CA ILE A 12 -40.94 27.94 -26.56
C ILE A 12 -40.73 26.44 -26.78
N VAL A 13 -41.33 25.87 -27.83
CA VAL A 13 -41.13 24.45 -28.18
C VAL A 13 -39.68 24.16 -28.58
N ARG A 14 -39.04 25.08 -29.30
CA ARG A 14 -37.63 24.94 -29.69
C ARG A 14 -36.70 25.04 -28.48
N LEU A 15 -37.03 25.92 -27.53
CA LEU A 15 -36.28 26.09 -26.29
C LEU A 15 -36.42 24.85 -25.39
N SER A 16 -37.62 24.30 -25.23
CA SER A 16 -37.84 23.10 -24.42
C SER A 16 -37.11 21.89 -25.01
N GLN A 17 -37.13 21.71 -26.34
CA GLN A 17 -36.35 20.68 -27.02
C GLN A 17 -34.84 20.86 -26.82
N ALA A 18 -34.33 22.09 -26.91
CA ALA A 18 -32.91 22.38 -26.67
C ALA A 18 -32.51 22.05 -25.22
N MET A 19 -33.36 22.35 -24.24
CA MET A 19 -33.15 21.98 -22.84
C MET A 19 -33.16 20.47 -22.63
N ASP A 20 -34.05 19.75 -23.30
CA ASP A 20 -34.19 18.30 -23.20
C ASP A 20 -32.95 17.57 -23.80
N VAL A 21 -32.42 18.11 -24.90
CA VAL A 21 -31.16 17.63 -25.50
C VAL A 21 -29.97 17.88 -24.56
N LEU A 22 -29.89 19.07 -23.94
CA LEU A 22 -28.85 19.38 -22.95
C LEU A 22 -28.95 18.46 -21.73
N ALA A 23 -30.14 18.21 -21.21
CA ALA A 23 -30.34 17.29 -20.09
C ALA A 23 -29.87 15.86 -20.43
N LYS A 24 -30.19 15.35 -21.63
CA LYS A 24 -29.70 14.05 -22.11
C LYS A 24 -28.18 14.02 -22.26
N LEU A 25 -27.57 15.09 -22.75
CA LEU A 25 -26.11 15.22 -22.87
C LEU A 25 -25.43 15.24 -21.49
N ILE A 26 -26.02 15.91 -20.50
CA ILE A 26 -25.47 15.96 -19.13
C ILE A 26 -25.55 14.56 -18.49
N ILE A 27 -26.69 13.87 -18.60
CA ILE A 27 -26.88 12.53 -18.03
C ILE A 27 -25.93 11.52 -18.68
N SER A 28 -25.74 11.57 -20.00
CA SER A 28 -24.81 10.68 -20.71
C SER A 28 -23.35 10.95 -20.30
N LYS A 29 -22.91 12.21 -20.29
CA LYS A 29 -21.56 12.59 -19.83
C LYS A 29 -21.28 12.17 -18.38
N GLN A 30 -22.27 12.26 -17.50
CA GLN A 30 -22.15 11.80 -16.11
C GLN A 30 -22.01 10.28 -16.00
N LYS A 31 -22.77 9.53 -16.81
CA LYS A 31 -22.67 8.06 -16.86
C LYS A 31 -21.33 7.59 -17.44
N ASP A 32 -20.88 8.22 -18.53
CA ASP A 32 -19.61 7.87 -19.16
C ASP A 32 -18.43 8.17 -18.22
N GLY A 33 -18.48 9.32 -17.53
CA GLY A 33 -17.46 9.70 -16.56
C GLY A 33 -17.41 8.77 -15.34
N SER A 34 -18.56 8.36 -14.82
CA SER A 34 -18.61 7.42 -13.68
C SER A 34 -18.22 6.01 -14.08
N GLN A 35 -18.64 5.55 -15.27
CA GLN A 35 -18.26 4.23 -15.77
C GLN A 35 -16.75 4.12 -16.02
N LEU A 36 -16.14 5.14 -16.62
CA LEU A 36 -14.69 5.16 -16.87
C LEU A 36 -13.89 5.13 -15.56
N GLN A 37 -14.33 5.86 -14.53
CA GLN A 37 -13.70 5.83 -13.21
C GLN A 37 -13.81 4.46 -12.56
N VAL A 38 -14.99 3.83 -12.62
CA VAL A 38 -15.22 2.50 -12.06
C VAL A 38 -14.34 1.45 -12.74
N GLU A 39 -14.22 1.50 -14.08
CA GLU A 39 -13.34 0.60 -14.83
C GLU A 39 -11.86 0.81 -14.50
N TYR A 40 -11.43 2.05 -14.33
CA TYR A 40 -10.07 2.38 -13.93
C TYR A 40 -9.74 1.87 -12.52
N GLU A 41 -10.62 2.13 -11.54
CA GLU A 41 -10.45 1.64 -10.17
C GLU A 41 -10.42 0.11 -10.11
N HIS A 42 -11.25 -0.55 -10.91
CA HIS A 42 -11.26 -2.01 -11.01
C HIS A 42 -9.90 -2.54 -11.50
N LYS A 43 -9.37 -1.98 -12.59
CA LYS A 43 -8.05 -2.36 -13.12
C LYS A 43 -6.94 -2.09 -12.11
N LEU A 44 -6.98 -0.97 -11.40
CA LEU A 44 -5.99 -0.63 -10.37
C LEU A 44 -6.01 -1.63 -9.22
N LYS A 45 -7.20 -2.09 -8.82
CA LYS A 45 -7.38 -3.14 -7.81
C LYS A 45 -6.89 -4.52 -8.25
N GLU A 46 -7.03 -4.85 -9.53
CA GLU A 46 -6.47 -6.08 -10.10
C GLU A 46 -4.94 -6.06 -10.12
N LEU A 47 -4.35 -4.94 -10.55
CA LEU A 47 -2.91 -4.73 -10.53
C LEU A 47 -2.35 -4.82 -9.12
N GLU A 48 -3.02 -4.19 -8.15
CA GLU A 48 -2.66 -4.26 -6.74
C GLU A 48 -2.61 -5.72 -6.24
N LYS A 49 -3.64 -6.53 -6.55
CA LYS A 49 -3.67 -7.94 -6.15
C LYS A 49 -2.52 -8.72 -6.77
N PHE A 50 -2.26 -8.52 -8.06
CA PHE A 50 -1.20 -9.25 -8.77
C PHE A 50 0.19 -8.90 -8.23
N ILE A 51 0.46 -7.61 -8.04
CA ILE A 51 1.74 -7.12 -7.54
C ILE A 51 1.95 -7.57 -6.09
N ASN A 52 0.91 -7.49 -5.24
CA ASN A 52 1.00 -7.98 -3.86
C ASN A 52 1.21 -9.49 -3.79
N LEU A 53 0.62 -10.27 -4.72
CA LEU A 53 0.89 -11.70 -4.82
C LEU A 53 2.37 -11.95 -5.20
N LEU A 54 2.88 -11.21 -6.20
CA LEU A 54 4.26 -11.34 -6.65
C LEU A 54 5.27 -10.95 -5.55
N LEU A 55 4.99 -9.86 -4.83
CA LEU A 55 5.77 -9.43 -3.65
C LEU A 55 5.70 -10.44 -2.51
N GLY A 56 4.57 -11.13 -2.33
CA GLY A 56 4.40 -12.17 -1.32
C GLY A 56 5.15 -13.47 -1.64
N LEU A 57 5.45 -13.74 -2.91
CA LEU A 57 6.25 -14.91 -3.32
C LEU A 57 7.75 -14.70 -3.12
N HIS A 58 8.21 -13.46 -3.07
CA HIS A 58 9.62 -13.13 -2.93
C HIS A 58 9.99 -12.93 -1.45
N GLU A 59 10.85 -13.78 -0.89
CA GLU A 59 11.21 -13.79 0.54
C GLU A 59 11.80 -12.46 1.03
N SER A 60 12.46 -11.68 0.16
CA SER A 60 13.05 -10.39 0.57
C SER A 60 12.02 -9.27 0.72
N THR A 61 10.79 -9.45 0.21
CA THR A 61 9.71 -8.46 0.24
C THR A 61 8.57 -8.87 1.18
N VAL A 62 8.80 -9.88 2.03
CA VAL A 62 7.85 -10.29 3.08
C VAL A 62 7.56 -9.09 3.98
N GLY A 63 6.33 -8.58 3.90
CA GLY A 63 5.90 -7.37 4.61
C GLY A 63 5.96 -6.09 3.78
N SER A 64 6.14 -6.15 2.46
CA SER A 64 5.94 -5.03 1.54
C SER A 64 4.63 -5.18 0.77
N MET A 65 3.90 -4.08 0.61
CA MET A 65 2.67 -4.00 -0.17
C MET A 65 2.81 -2.87 -1.18
N MET A 66 2.18 -2.99 -2.35
CA MET A 66 2.15 -1.92 -3.33
C MET A 66 1.49 -0.67 -2.74
N ASP A 67 2.04 0.52 -3.05
CA ASP A 67 1.42 1.75 -2.62
C ASP A 67 0.45 2.30 -3.67
N THR A 68 -0.85 2.07 -3.44
CA THR A 68 -1.92 2.45 -4.37
C THR A 68 -2.06 3.95 -4.58
N SER A 69 -1.84 4.78 -3.55
CA SER A 69 -1.95 6.24 -3.66
C SER A 69 -0.82 6.83 -4.48
N VAL A 70 0.41 6.37 -4.25
CA VAL A 70 1.59 6.81 -5.00
C VAL A 70 1.54 6.26 -6.42
N LEU A 71 1.11 5.00 -6.61
CA LEU A 71 0.95 4.43 -7.94
C LEU A 71 -0.09 5.18 -8.79
N ASP A 72 -1.23 5.57 -8.22
CA ASP A 72 -2.23 6.36 -8.97
C ASP A 72 -1.64 7.69 -9.46
N MET A 73 -0.80 8.33 -8.65
CA MET A 73 -0.09 9.54 -9.05
C MET A 73 0.97 9.27 -10.13
N VAL A 74 1.72 8.17 -10.00
CA VAL A 74 2.73 7.75 -10.99
C VAL A 74 2.08 7.36 -12.32
N LEU A 75 0.93 6.68 -12.31
CA LEU A 75 0.20 6.33 -13.53
C LEU A 75 -0.30 7.55 -14.31
N ARG A 76 -0.66 8.63 -13.60
CA ARG A 76 -1.06 9.91 -14.23
C ARG A 76 0.13 10.67 -14.82
N ASN A 77 1.30 10.56 -14.20
CA ASN A 77 2.50 11.31 -14.59
C ASN A 77 3.44 10.51 -15.52
N GLY A 78 3.22 9.21 -15.66
CA GLY A 78 4.08 8.27 -16.38
C GLY A 78 4.94 7.45 -15.43
N ILE A 79 5.05 6.14 -15.71
CA ILE A 79 5.88 5.21 -14.94
C ILE A 79 7.35 5.41 -15.35
N GLU A 80 8.23 5.52 -14.37
CA GLU A 80 9.67 5.62 -14.59
C GLU A 80 10.23 4.27 -15.05
N ILE A 81 10.89 4.28 -16.22
CA ILE A 81 11.52 3.10 -16.83
C ILE A 81 13.03 3.26 -16.73
N MET A 82 13.69 2.29 -16.09
CA MET A 82 15.15 2.20 -16.04
C MET A 82 15.65 1.12 -16.99
N GLU A 83 16.81 1.35 -17.59
CA GLU A 83 17.48 0.35 -18.44
C GLU A 83 18.72 -0.16 -17.69
N LYS A 84 18.77 -1.47 -17.45
CA LYS A 84 19.86 -2.14 -16.77
C LYS A 84 20.13 -3.46 -17.50
N ASP A 85 21.39 -3.72 -17.84
CA ASP A 85 21.81 -4.96 -18.50
C ASP A 85 21.02 -5.25 -19.80
N ASP A 86 20.83 -4.23 -20.66
CA ASP A 86 20.00 -4.26 -21.89
C ASP A 86 18.51 -4.65 -21.67
N GLN A 87 18.04 -4.58 -20.43
CA GLN A 87 16.65 -4.85 -20.07
C GLN A 87 15.99 -3.61 -19.46
N LYS A 88 14.73 -3.40 -19.83
CA LYS A 88 13.92 -2.28 -19.34
C LYS A 88 13.07 -2.73 -18.17
N TYR A 89 13.18 -1.99 -17.07
CA TYR A 89 12.48 -2.23 -15.81
C TYR A 89 11.56 -1.05 -15.51
N ALA A 90 10.34 -1.33 -15.09
CA ALA A 90 9.41 -0.32 -14.59
C ALA A 90 9.48 -0.29 -13.05
N LEU A 91 9.66 0.89 -12.47
CA LEU A 91 9.70 1.06 -11.02
C LEU A 91 8.28 1.14 -10.45
N ILE A 92 7.98 0.25 -9.50
CA ILE A 92 6.69 0.20 -8.81
C ILE A 92 6.88 0.61 -7.35
N PRO A 93 6.21 1.68 -6.88
CA PRO A 93 6.25 2.09 -5.48
C PRO A 93 5.67 1.02 -4.55
N ILE A 94 6.44 0.67 -3.52
CA ILE A 94 6.01 -0.23 -2.45
C ILE A 94 6.13 0.46 -1.10
N LYS A 95 5.24 0.12 -0.17
CA LYS A 95 5.25 0.53 1.23
C LYS A 95 5.38 -0.68 2.14
N ALA A 96 5.90 -0.46 3.34
CA ALA A 96 5.84 -1.47 4.38
C ALA A 96 4.36 -1.72 4.73
N LYS A 97 3.98 -2.99 4.81
CA LYS A 97 2.68 -3.40 5.31
C LYS A 97 2.64 -3.04 6.79
N GLU A 98 1.87 -2.01 7.14
CA GLU A 98 1.59 -1.70 8.54
C GLU A 98 0.72 -2.83 9.09
N GLU A 99 1.35 -3.75 9.81
CA GLU A 99 0.68 -4.81 10.55
C GLU A 99 -0.15 -4.16 11.67
N ALA A 100 -1.41 -3.85 11.36
CA ALA A 100 -2.45 -3.62 12.36
C ALA A 100 -2.71 -4.93 13.11
N ASP A 101 -1.89 -5.15 14.14
CA ASP A 101 -2.10 -5.97 15.33
C ASP A 101 -2.32 -7.49 15.16
N LYS A 102 -1.30 -8.23 15.63
CA LYS A 102 -1.33 -9.50 16.40
C LYS A 102 -1.35 -10.84 15.66
N THR A 103 -0.41 -11.66 16.15
CA THR A 103 -0.37 -13.11 16.38
C THR A 103 0.35 -14.04 15.37
N THR A 104 1.58 -14.40 15.79
CA THR A 104 2.23 -15.75 15.82
C THR A 104 2.69 -16.37 14.50
N SER A 105 3.99 -16.62 14.27
CA SER A 105 4.82 -17.50 15.11
C SER A 105 6.33 -17.36 14.85
N THR A 106 7.12 -17.15 15.91
CA THR A 106 8.31 -17.98 16.19
C THR A 106 8.48 -18.06 17.72
N ILE A 107 7.92 -19.14 18.27
CA ILE A 107 8.41 -19.94 19.40
C ILE A 107 8.38 -19.31 20.82
N GLN A 108 7.28 -19.65 21.52
CA GLN A 108 7.16 -20.16 22.89
C GLN A 108 7.89 -19.50 24.07
N GLY A 109 7.06 -18.95 24.97
CA GLY A 109 7.23 -18.97 26.42
C GLY A 109 8.12 -17.86 26.98
N VAL A 110 7.76 -17.08 28.00
CA VAL A 110 6.76 -17.24 29.05
C VAL A 110 6.56 -15.83 29.63
N THR A 111 5.30 -15.50 29.93
CA THR A 111 4.83 -14.46 30.85
C THR A 111 5.88 -13.58 31.55
N SER A 112 5.82 -12.26 31.33
CA SER A 112 6.37 -11.26 32.26
C SER A 112 5.68 -9.92 32.00
N LYS A 113 4.57 -9.63 32.69
CA LYS A 113 4.55 -8.91 33.97
C LYS A 113 5.54 -7.75 34.00
N LYS A 114 4.97 -6.54 34.00
CA LYS A 114 5.34 -5.35 34.77
C LYS A 114 6.85 -5.22 35.03
N SER A 115 7.49 -4.34 34.26
CA SER A 115 8.91 -3.99 34.36
C SER A 115 9.26 -3.41 35.73
N SER A 116 9.52 -4.29 36.70
CA SER A 116 10.32 -3.90 37.86
C SER A 116 11.76 -3.75 37.38
N LYS A 117 12.34 -2.56 37.57
CA LYS A 117 13.75 -2.26 37.28
C LYS A 117 14.63 -3.29 38.01
N LYS A 118 15.07 -4.33 37.29
CA LYS A 118 16.06 -5.28 37.82
C LYS A 118 17.35 -4.50 38.04
N LYS A 119 17.76 -4.39 39.31
CA LYS A 119 19.05 -3.80 39.69
C LYS A 119 20.16 -4.50 38.90
N LYS A 120 20.93 -3.72 38.14
CA LYS A 120 22.06 -4.21 37.35
C LYS A 120 23.04 -4.90 38.30
N ASN A 121 23.17 -6.22 38.15
CA ASN A 121 24.10 -6.99 38.97
C ASN A 121 25.53 -6.70 38.49
N LYS A 122 26.36 -6.12 39.36
CA LYS A 122 27.76 -5.74 39.05
C LYS A 122 28.74 -6.94 39.14
N ILE A 123 28.23 -8.16 39.21
CA ILE A 123 29.07 -9.36 39.22
C ILE A 123 29.80 -9.48 37.88
N LYS A 124 31.12 -9.68 37.96
CA LYS A 124 31.98 -9.95 36.81
C LYS A 124 31.80 -11.42 36.39
N CYS A 125 31.69 -11.64 35.08
CA CYS A 125 31.64 -12.98 34.50
C CYS A 125 32.92 -13.75 34.82
N SER A 126 32.83 -15.01 35.26
CA SER A 126 34.03 -15.82 35.54
C SER A 126 34.75 -16.33 34.28
N PHE A 127 34.19 -16.08 33.08
CA PHE A 127 34.81 -16.47 31.81
C PHE A 127 35.50 -15.30 31.10
N CYS A 128 34.80 -14.18 30.86
CA CYS A 128 35.37 -13.00 30.19
C CYS A 128 35.63 -11.81 31.12
N HIS A 129 35.31 -11.91 32.40
CA HIS A 129 35.53 -10.86 33.42
C HIS A 129 34.78 -9.54 33.22
N GLU A 130 33.91 -9.45 32.22
CA GLU A 130 33.01 -8.32 32.04
C GLU A 130 31.78 -8.39 32.96
N ALA A 131 31.27 -7.23 33.37
CA ALA A 131 30.08 -7.13 34.21
C ALA A 131 28.80 -7.11 33.34
N GLY A 132 27.67 -7.53 33.93
CA GLY A 132 26.36 -7.47 33.28
C GLY A 132 25.84 -8.80 32.73
N HIS A 133 26.62 -9.87 32.83
CA HIS A 133 26.18 -11.23 32.51
C HIS A 133 26.88 -12.28 33.39
N THR A 134 26.33 -13.49 33.46
CA THR A 134 26.93 -14.63 34.16
C THR A 134 27.66 -15.55 33.17
N ARG A 135 28.57 -16.41 33.64
CA ARG A 135 29.29 -17.39 32.80
C ARG A 135 28.37 -18.25 31.93
N ALA A 136 27.15 -18.53 32.40
CA ALA A 136 26.16 -19.30 31.66
C ALA A 136 25.68 -18.59 30.39
N HIS A 137 25.64 -17.26 30.37
CA HIS A 137 25.15 -16.42 29.27
C HIS A 137 26.27 -15.57 28.65
N CYS A 138 27.52 -16.02 28.78
CA CYS A 138 28.65 -15.34 28.19
C CYS A 138 28.72 -15.67 26.69
N GLY A 139 28.53 -14.66 25.84
CA GLY A 139 28.63 -14.81 24.38
C GLY A 139 30.00 -15.37 23.95
N ALA A 140 31.08 -14.87 24.55
CA ALA A 140 32.43 -15.36 24.30
C ALA A 140 32.63 -16.86 24.64
N ARG A 141 31.88 -17.39 25.63
CA ARG A 141 31.91 -18.83 25.94
C ARG A 141 31.14 -19.64 24.89
N LEU A 142 30.00 -19.11 24.43
CA LEU A 142 29.13 -19.79 23.47
C LEU A 142 29.74 -19.81 22.06
N THR A 143 30.67 -18.90 21.75
CA THR A 143 31.40 -18.87 20.48
C THR A 143 32.62 -19.79 20.43
N VAL A 144 33.09 -20.32 21.57
CA VAL A 144 34.20 -21.27 21.57
C VAL A 144 33.64 -22.67 21.31
N ILE A 145 33.91 -23.20 20.12
CA ILE A 145 33.56 -24.57 19.74
C ILE A 145 34.36 -25.52 20.66
N PRO A 146 33.70 -26.40 21.43
CA PRO A 146 34.40 -27.35 22.29
C PRO A 146 35.25 -28.28 21.44
N LYS A 147 36.57 -28.27 21.63
CA LYS A 147 37.44 -29.32 21.12
C LYS A 147 37.13 -30.58 21.92
N LYS A 148 36.71 -31.65 21.23
CA LYS A 148 36.55 -32.99 21.78
C LYS A 148 37.87 -33.51 22.32
#